data_AF-A0A7V2LL52-F1
#
_entry.id   AF-A0A7V2LL52-F1
#
_cell.length_a   1.000
_cell.length_b   1.000
_cell.length_c   1.000
_cell.angle_alpha   90.00
_cell.angle_beta   90.00
_cell.angle_gamma   90.00
#
_symmetry.space_group_name_H-M   'P 1'
#
loop_
_entity.id
_entity.type
_entity.pdbx_description
1 polymer ?
#
loop_
_entity_poly.entity_id
_entity_poly.type
_entity_poly.pdbx_seq_one_letter_code
_entity_poly.pdbx_strand_id
1 'polypeptide(L)'
;QRQHGAKDGLCVECQELLDYATLRLHRCPFQEEKSTCANCVVHCYRPDMRERIREVMRYAGPHMAYRHPILTFMHLVIDNRREAPTAPKRRRKVLSS
;
A
#
# COMPACT_ATOMS: atom_id res chain seq x y z
N GLN A 1 1.04 22.79 6.65
CA GLN A 1 1.48 21.68 7.52
C GLN A 1 2.60 20.92 6.80
N ARG A 2 3.86 21.36 6.97
CA ARG A 2 5.06 20.63 6.56
C ARG A 2 5.64 20.03 7.85
N GLN A 3 5.01 18.98 8.37
CA GLN A 3 5.28 18.49 9.74
C GLN A 3 6.56 17.63 9.85
N HIS A 4 7.25 17.37 8.75
CA HIS A 4 8.44 16.52 8.74
C HIS A 4 9.61 17.30 8.13
N GLY A 5 10.50 17.77 9.00
CA GLY A 5 11.68 18.54 8.64
C GLY A 5 12.75 17.66 8.00
N ALA A 6 12.67 17.49 6.68
CA ALA A 6 13.78 17.03 5.86
C ALA A 6 14.12 18.14 4.88
N LYS A 7 15.38 18.62 4.89
CA LYS A 7 15.85 19.66 3.97
C LYS A 7 15.94 19.13 2.54
N ASP A 8 16.25 17.84 2.39
CA ASP A 8 16.29 17.11 1.11
C ASP A 8 15.79 15.67 1.34
N GLY A 9 14.56 15.34 0.89
CA GLY A 9 14.02 13.98 0.91
C GLY A 9 12.92 13.72 1.96
N LEU A 10 12.68 12.44 2.26
CA LEU A 10 11.74 12.01 3.29
C LEU A 10 12.38 12.11 4.67
N CYS A 11 11.58 12.41 5.71
CA CYS A 11 12.06 12.22 7.09
C CYS A 11 12.23 10.73 7.40
N VAL A 12 12.95 10.43 8.49
CA VAL A 12 13.21 9.06 8.97
C VAL A 12 11.92 8.25 9.06
N GLU A 13 10.87 8.81 9.67
CA GLU A 13 9.58 8.13 9.84
C GLU A 13 8.88 7.78 8.51
N CYS A 14 8.92 8.71 7.55
CA CYS A 14 8.35 8.48 6.23
C CYS A 14 9.17 7.47 5.44
N GLN A 15 10.49 7.50 5.58
CA GLN A 15 11.40 6.54 4.95
C GLN A 15 11.15 5.13 5.49
N GLU A 16 11.06 4.96 6.81
CA GLU A 16 10.75 3.68 7.44
C GLU A 16 9.40 3.10 6.96
N LEU A 17 8.38 3.96 6.83
CA LEU A 17 7.07 3.53 6.34
C LEU A 17 7.13 3.10 4.87
N LEU A 18 7.89 3.83 4.04
CA LEU A 18 8.12 3.50 2.63
C LEU A 18 8.86 2.17 2.48
N ASP A 19 9.94 1.97 3.22
CA ASP A 19 10.75 0.75 3.19
C ASP A 19 9.92 -0.45 3.64
N TYR A 20 9.14 -0.28 4.72
CA TYR A 20 8.22 -1.29 5.20
C TYR A 20 7.17 -1.67 4.15
N ALA A 21 6.53 -0.68 3.53
CA ALA A 21 5.51 -0.91 2.49
C ALA A 21 6.12 -1.62 1.27
N THR A 22 7.30 -1.20 0.84
CA THR A 22 8.04 -1.78 -0.29
C THR A 22 8.41 -3.23 -0.02
N LEU A 23 8.92 -3.54 1.17
CA LEU A 23 9.22 -4.91 1.58
C LEU A 23 7.98 -5.81 1.55
N ARG A 24 6.83 -5.30 2.00
CA ARG A 24 5.55 -6.05 1.96
C ARG A 24 5.04 -6.26 0.55
N LEU A 25 5.25 -5.30 -0.35
CA LEU A 25 4.93 -5.43 -1.78
C LEU A 25 5.78 -6.54 -2.42
N HIS A 26 7.11 -6.50 -2.25
CA HIS A 26 8.00 -7.53 -2.80
C HIS A 26 7.68 -8.94 -2.32
N ARG A 27 7.24 -9.09 -1.06
CA ARG A 27 6.87 -10.39 -0.47
C ARG A 27 5.40 -10.74 -0.63
N CYS A 28 4.62 -9.98 -1.40
CA CYS A 28 3.20 -10.22 -1.57
C CYS A 28 2.98 -11.57 -2.30
N PRO A 29 2.11 -12.46 -1.80
CA PRO A 29 1.84 -13.72 -2.48
C PRO A 29 1.07 -13.54 -3.80
N PHE A 30 0.39 -12.40 -3.97
CA PHE A 30 -0.45 -12.10 -5.14
C PHE A 30 0.27 -11.35 -6.26
N GLN A 31 1.39 -10.67 -5.96
CA GLN A 31 2.20 -9.91 -6.94
C GLN A 31 1.34 -9.08 -7.91
N GLU A 32 1.37 -9.37 -9.22
CA GLU A 32 0.62 -8.62 -10.26
C GLU A 32 -0.91 -8.78 -10.14
N GLU A 33 -1.38 -9.89 -9.58
CA GLU A 33 -2.81 -10.16 -9.34
C GLU A 33 -3.33 -9.44 -8.08
N LYS A 34 -2.48 -8.67 -7.42
CA LYS A 34 -2.80 -7.97 -6.18
C LYS A 34 -3.87 -6.89 -6.41
N SER A 35 -4.96 -6.96 -5.66
CA SER A 35 -5.91 -5.85 -5.50
C SER A 35 -5.41 -4.82 -4.47
N THR A 36 -6.20 -3.80 -4.19
CA THR A 36 -5.87 -2.83 -3.14
C THR A 36 -5.67 -3.52 -1.77
N CYS A 37 -4.66 -3.08 -1.02
CA CYS A 37 -4.36 -3.63 0.31
C CYS A 37 -5.55 -3.54 1.28
N ALA A 38 -6.48 -2.61 1.06
CA ALA A 38 -7.68 -2.44 1.85
C ALA A 38 -8.66 -3.62 1.69
N ASN A 39 -8.78 -4.14 0.47
CA ASN A 39 -9.69 -5.23 0.11
C ASN A 39 -9.03 -6.61 0.17
N CYS A 40 -7.72 -6.68 0.42
CA CYS A 40 -6.95 -7.91 0.33
C CYS A 40 -7.40 -8.96 1.37
N VAL A 41 -7.51 -10.22 0.94
CA VAL A 41 -7.91 -11.35 1.80
C VAL A 41 -6.85 -11.77 2.82
N VAL A 42 -5.61 -11.28 2.70
CA VAL A 42 -4.53 -11.54 3.68
C VAL A 42 -4.14 -10.26 4.41
N HIS A 43 -4.04 -10.36 5.74
CA HIS A 43 -3.57 -9.27 6.59
C HIS A 43 -2.05 -9.36 6.79
N CYS A 44 -1.30 -8.76 5.86
CA CYS A 44 0.16 -8.78 5.87
C CYS A 44 0.82 -7.56 6.55
N TYR A 45 0.05 -6.51 6.82
CA TYR A 45 0.51 -5.32 7.54
C TYR A 45 0.35 -5.50 9.04
N ARG A 46 1.36 -5.09 9.82
CA ARG A 46 1.21 -4.95 11.26
C ARG A 46 0.15 -3.86 11.56
N PRO A 47 -0.63 -4.00 12.65
CA PRO A 47 -1.71 -3.06 12.98
C PRO A 47 -1.25 -1.60 13.06
N ASP A 48 -0.12 -1.34 13.71
CA ASP A 48 0.51 -0.03 13.86
C ASP A 48 0.91 0.59 12.51
N MET A 49 1.59 -0.19 11.66
CA MET A 49 1.97 0.27 10.32
C MET A 49 0.76 0.49 9.40
N ARG A 50 -0.31 -0.27 9.60
CA ARG A 50 -1.57 -0.10 8.87
C ARG A 50 -2.27 1.20 9.27
N GLU A 51 -2.19 1.62 10.52
CA GLU A 51 -2.74 2.89 10.95
C GLU A 51 -1.97 4.07 10.35
N ARG A 52 -0.63 4.04 10.43
CA ARG A 52 0.24 5.04 9.82
C ARG A 52 -0.02 5.21 8.32
N ILE A 53 -0.14 4.11 7.57
CA ILE A 53 -0.43 4.23 6.13
C ILE A 53 -1.84 4.79 5.85
N ARG A 54 -2.83 4.53 6.72
CA ARG A 54 -4.17 5.13 6.56
C ARG A 54 -4.14 6.64 6.79
N GLU A 55 -3.35 7.12 7.74
CA GLU A 55 -3.16 8.55 7.97
C GLU A 55 -2.53 9.23 6.75
N VAL A 56 -1.47 8.61 6.21
CA VAL A 56 -0.84 9.07 4.97
C VAL A 56 -1.84 9.11 3.81
N MET A 57 -2.62 8.04 3.61
CA MET A 57 -3.62 7.99 2.53
C MET A 57 -4.75 9.02 2.73
N ARG A 58 -5.20 9.23 3.97
CA ARG A 58 -6.23 10.24 4.30
C ARG A 58 -5.73 11.65 4.02
N TYR A 59 -4.47 11.92 4.29
CA TYR A 59 -3.83 13.19 3.95
C TYR A 59 -3.61 13.31 2.43
N ALA A 60 -3.02 12.30 1.78
CA ALA A 60 -2.65 12.36 0.36
C ALA A 60 -3.86 12.36 -0.58
N GLY A 61 -4.95 11.69 -0.23
CA GLY A 61 -6.13 11.52 -1.10
C GLY A 61 -6.73 12.84 -1.60
N PRO A 62 -7.18 13.75 -0.71
CA PRO A 62 -7.70 15.06 -1.12
C PRO A 62 -6.67 15.84 -1.94
N HIS A 63 -5.40 15.81 -1.56
CA HIS A 63 -4.32 16.51 -2.27
C HIS A 63 -4.06 15.96 -3.68
N MET A 64 -4.25 14.66 -3.90
CA MET A 64 -4.18 14.05 -5.23
C MET A 64 -5.35 14.52 -6.10
N ALA A 65 -6.55 14.64 -5.54
CA ALA A 65 -7.74 15.14 -6.25
C ALA A 65 -7.51 16.53 -6.85
N TYR A 66 -6.86 17.42 -6.10
CA TYR A 66 -6.59 18.79 -6.54
C TYR A 66 -5.55 18.88 -7.67
N ARG A 67 -4.56 17.99 -7.72
CA ARG A 67 -3.49 18.04 -8.75
C ARG A 67 -3.72 17.11 -9.94
N HIS A 68 -4.32 15.95 -9.69
CA HIS A 68 -4.49 14.87 -10.65
C HIS A 68 -5.91 14.31 -10.56
N PRO A 69 -6.92 15.08 -11.00
CA PRO A 69 -8.32 14.69 -10.86
C PRO A 69 -8.65 13.39 -11.61
N ILE A 70 -8.07 13.17 -12.79
CA ILE A 70 -8.24 11.93 -13.57
C ILE A 70 -7.68 10.72 -12.82
N LEU A 71 -6.46 10.85 -12.28
CA LEU A 71 -5.79 9.76 -11.56
C LEU A 71 -6.50 9.44 -10.25
N THR A 72 -7.06 10.47 -9.61
CA THR A 72 -7.92 10.32 -8.44
C THR A 72 -9.22 9.58 -8.77
N PHE A 73 -9.85 9.90 -9.91
CA PHE A 73 -11.04 9.19 -10.35
C PHE A 73 -10.75 7.71 -10.59
N MET A 74 -9.64 7.38 -11.26
CA MET A 74 -9.19 6.00 -11.41
C MET A 74 -8.94 5.32 -10.05
N HIS A 75 -8.27 6.01 -9.12
CA HIS A 75 -7.98 5.45 -7.81
C HIS A 75 -9.25 5.20 -6.95
N LEU A 76 -10.16 6.18 -6.91
CA LEU A 76 -11.37 6.09 -6.09
C LEU A 76 -12.41 5.13 -6.68
N VAL A 77 -12.54 5.08 -8.00
CA VAL A 77 -13.61 4.33 -8.69
C VAL A 77 -13.13 2.97 -9.19
N ILE A 78 -11.92 2.87 -9.71
CA ILE A 78 -11.41 1.62 -10.31
C ILE A 78 -10.69 0.79 -9.26
N ASP A 79 -9.68 1.33 -8.60
CA ASP A 79 -8.86 0.54 -7.65
C ASP A 79 -9.65 0.09 -6.43
N ASN A 80 -10.53 0.95 -5.91
CA ASN A 80 -11.38 0.64 -4.77
C ASN A 80 -12.44 -0.44 -5.08
N ARG A 81 -12.82 -0.57 -6.36
CA ARG A 81 -13.80 -1.56 -6.84
C ARG A 81 -13.16 -2.84 -7.37
N ARG A 82 -11.82 -2.93 -7.42
CA ARG A 82 -11.15 -4.19 -7.75
C ARG A 82 -11.42 -5.19 -6.64
N GLU A 83 -12.08 -6.27 -7.01
CA GLU A 83 -12.34 -7.41 -6.14
C GLU A 83 -11.02 -8.03 -5.67
N ALA A 84 -11.03 -8.54 -4.45
CA ALA A 84 -9.86 -9.19 -3.91
C ALA A 84 -9.55 -10.46 -4.72
N PRO A 85 -8.28 -10.72 -5.09
CA PRO A 85 -7.94 -12.00 -5.66
C PRO A 85 -8.30 -13.10 -4.66
N THR A 86 -8.81 -14.22 -5.20
CA THR A 86 -9.10 -15.41 -4.40
C THR A 86 -7.82 -15.86 -3.67
N ALA A 87 -7.97 -16.45 -2.47
CA ALA A 87 -6.85 -16.79 -1.59
C ALA A 87 -5.72 -17.49 -2.36
N PRO A 88 -4.45 -17.12 -2.13
CA PRO A 88 -3.36 -17.60 -2.95
C PRO A 88 -3.23 -19.10 -2.70
N LYS A 89 -3.28 -19.93 -3.76
CA LYS A 89 -3.00 -21.36 -3.65
C LYS A 89 -1.66 -21.49 -2.95
N ARG A 90 -1.61 -22.14 -1.77
CA ARG A 90 -0.37 -22.40 -1.03
C ARG A 90 0.64 -22.97 -2.00
N ARG A 91 1.65 -22.18 -2.40
CA ARG A 91 2.77 -22.68 -3.20
C ARG A 91 3.58 -23.57 -2.24
N ARG A 92 3.25 -24.87 -2.21
CA ARG A 92 3.96 -25.88 -1.42
C ARG A 92 5.41 -25.84 -1.92
N LYS A 93 6.34 -25.28 -1.14
CA LYS A 93 7.77 -25.38 -1.44
C LYS A 93 8.07 -26.87 -1.50
N VAL A 94 8.34 -27.40 -2.68
CA VAL A 94 9.01 -28.68 -2.82
C VAL A 94 10.38 -28.46 -2.18
N LEU A 95 10.64 -29.13 -1.05
CA LEU A 95 12.01 -29.27 -0.55
C LEU A 95 12.78 -29.98 -1.68
N SER A 96 13.62 -29.24 -2.41
CA SER A 96 14.67 -29.85 -3.21
C SER A 96 15.80 -30.19 -2.25
N SER A 97 15.90 -31.48 -1.93
CA SER A 97 17.07 -32.13 -1.34
C SER A 97 18.35 -31.87 -2.12
#